data_AF-A0A7K0P1R7-F1
#
_entry.id   AF-A0A7K0P1R7-F1
#
_cell.length_a   1.000
_cell.length_b   1.000
_cell.length_c   1.000
_cell.angle_alpha   90.00
_cell.angle_beta   90.00
_cell.angle_gamma   90.00
#
_symmetry.space_group_name_H-M   'P 1'
#
loop_
_entity.id
_entity.type
_entity.pdbx_description
1 polymer ?
#
loop_
_entity_poly.entity_id
_entity_poly.type
_entity_poly.pdbx_seq_one_letter_code
_entity_poly.pdbx_strand_id
1 'polypeptide(L)'
;MRTLRVVLLSIIGVAAVAITLLMAPAPPTISVAKVSVTVPPINASSYASDIQTALSNGEANNSNAEGAPQQTVVNGWTARDLLAVIGAQLDEQNASVAKTQDGLAAVAEAVSQASAAQTSAVSQLAAAPIDRRPALLLMLAVLAIVVIGATLPAGPAPAGPTAPTAAAAPPLPAPSAPPIL
;
A
#
# COMPACT_ATOMS: atom_id res chain seq x y z
N MET A 1 -16.36 24.51 -51.52
CA MET A 1 -15.14 23.75 -51.10
C MET A 1 -14.79 23.90 -49.60
N ARG A 2 -15.14 24.99 -48.90
CA ARG A 2 -14.85 25.17 -47.46
C ARG A 2 -15.60 24.22 -46.52
N THR A 3 -16.89 23.98 -46.76
CA THR A 3 -17.73 23.08 -45.93
C THR A 3 -17.29 21.61 -46.03
N LEU A 4 -16.86 21.18 -47.22
CA LEU A 4 -16.35 19.82 -47.45
C LEU A 4 -15.09 19.52 -46.60
N ARG A 5 -14.21 20.51 -46.40
CA ARG A 5 -12.98 20.34 -45.61
C ARG A 5 -13.25 20.23 -44.11
N VAL A 6 -14.26 20.96 -43.59
CA VAL A 6 -14.65 20.91 -42.18
C VAL A 6 -15.32 19.58 -41.82
N VAL A 7 -16.17 19.07 -42.72
CA VAL A 7 -16.82 17.77 -42.55
C VAL A 7 -15.80 16.63 -42.58
N LEU A 8 -14.83 16.67 -43.49
CA LEU A 8 -13.81 15.63 -43.61
C LEU A 8 -12.86 15.60 -42.39
N LEU A 9 -12.49 16.77 -41.83
CA LEU A 9 -11.71 16.83 -40.60
C LEU A 9 -12.49 16.33 -39.37
N SER A 10 -13.78 16.63 -39.28
CA SER A 10 -14.63 16.18 -38.17
C SER A 10 -14.73 14.64 -38.15
N ILE A 11 -14.89 14.01 -39.31
CA ILE A 11 -14.96 12.54 -39.43
C ILE A 11 -13.64 11.89 -39.00
N ILE A 12 -12.49 12.47 -39.36
CA ILE A 12 -11.17 11.97 -38.95
C ILE A 12 -10.99 12.10 -37.43
N GLY A 13 -11.46 13.21 -36.83
CA GLY A 13 -11.44 13.39 -35.38
C GLY A 13 -12.26 12.35 -34.64
N VAL A 14 -13.48 12.06 -35.10
CA VAL A 14 -14.34 11.03 -34.49
C VAL A 14 -13.76 9.62 -34.68
N ALA A 15 -13.20 9.32 -35.84
CA ALA A 15 -12.55 8.03 -36.10
C ALA A 15 -11.33 7.80 -35.18
N ALA A 16 -10.52 8.83 -34.94
CA ALA A 16 -9.37 8.74 -34.03
C ALA A 16 -9.80 8.48 -32.57
N VAL A 17 -10.90 9.08 -32.13
CA VAL A 17 -11.50 8.85 -30.80
C VAL A 17 -12.06 7.43 -30.69
N ALA A 18 -12.73 6.94 -31.74
CA ALA A 18 -13.27 5.58 -31.76
C ALA A 18 -12.16 4.51 -31.71
N ILE A 19 -11.07 4.68 -32.47
CA ILE A 19 -9.93 3.75 -32.49
C ILE A 19 -9.19 3.74 -31.15
N THR A 20 -9.07 4.91 -30.49
CA THR A 20 -8.44 5.00 -29.16
C THR A 20 -9.30 4.40 -28.04
N LEU A 21 -10.63 4.39 -28.19
CA LEU A 21 -11.54 3.67 -27.30
C LEU A 21 -11.51 2.15 -27.54
N LEU A 22 -11.39 1.71 -28.80
CA LEU A 22 -11.42 0.28 -29.14
C LEU A 22 -10.14 -0.48 -28.76
N MET A 23 -9.00 0.20 -28.69
CA MET A 23 -7.72 -0.35 -28.21
C MET A 23 -7.58 -0.28 -26.68
N ALA A 24 -8.65 -0.22 -25.89
CA ALA A 24 -8.57 -0.19 -24.42
C ALA A 24 -7.75 -1.39 -23.90
N PRO A 25 -6.62 -1.18 -23.19
CA PRO A 25 -5.86 -2.27 -22.61
C PRO A 25 -6.68 -2.92 -21.49
N ALA A 26 -6.71 -4.25 -21.45
CA ALA A 26 -7.39 -5.00 -20.40
C ALA A 26 -6.89 -4.56 -19.02
N PRO A 27 -7.78 -4.43 -18.02
CA PRO A 27 -7.38 -4.01 -16.69
C PRO A 27 -6.36 -4.99 -16.10
N PRO A 28 -5.28 -4.51 -15.45
CA PRO A 28 -4.31 -5.39 -14.81
C PRO A 28 -5.00 -6.17 -13.70
N THR A 29 -5.06 -7.50 -13.85
CA THR A 29 -5.55 -8.40 -12.79
C THR A 29 -4.47 -8.54 -11.73
N ILE A 30 -4.55 -7.73 -10.67
CA ILE A 30 -3.66 -7.85 -9.51
C ILE A 30 -4.11 -9.08 -8.71
N SER A 31 -3.34 -10.17 -8.79
CA SER A 31 -3.55 -11.35 -7.97
C SER A 31 -2.87 -11.16 -6.61
N VAL A 32 -3.66 -10.94 -5.56
CA VAL A 32 -3.15 -10.86 -4.18
C VAL A 32 -3.00 -12.28 -3.65
N ALA A 33 -1.77 -12.75 -3.47
CA ALA A 33 -1.50 -14.05 -2.87
C ALA A 33 -1.85 -14.01 -1.37
N LYS A 34 -2.74 -14.91 -0.94
CA LYS A 34 -3.10 -15.07 0.47
C LYS A 34 -2.13 -16.05 1.13
N VAL A 35 -1.28 -15.56 2.02
CA VAL A 35 -0.37 -16.40 2.80
C VAL A 35 -1.08 -16.84 4.09
N SER A 36 -1.18 -18.15 4.31
CA SER A 36 -1.81 -18.72 5.50
C SER A 36 -0.71 -19.27 6.41
N VAL A 37 -0.66 -18.78 7.65
CA VAL A 37 0.28 -19.24 8.67
C VAL A 37 -0.47 -20.14 9.65
N THR A 38 -0.03 -21.39 9.80
CA THR A 38 -0.55 -22.32 10.81
C THR A 38 0.38 -22.29 12.01
N VAL A 39 -0.12 -21.78 13.14
CA VAL A 39 0.61 -21.82 14.42
C VAL A 39 0.19 -23.08 15.17
N PRO A 40 1.13 -23.94 15.60
CA PRO A 40 0.80 -25.14 16.36
C PRO A 40 0.22 -24.78 17.75
N PRO A 41 -0.75 -25.55 18.27
CA PRO A 41 -1.29 -25.33 19.60
C PRO A 41 -0.24 -25.61 20.68
N ILE A 42 -0.21 -24.75 21.70
CA ILE A 42 0.65 -24.92 22.88
C ILE A 42 -0.25 -25.37 24.04
N ASN A 43 -0.11 -26.64 24.45
CA ASN A 43 -0.81 -27.17 25.61
C ASN A 43 0.08 -27.04 26.84
N ALA A 44 -0.43 -26.44 27.92
CA ALA A 44 0.24 -26.44 29.21
C ALA A 44 -0.27 -27.64 30.03
N SER A 45 0.58 -28.64 30.23
CA SER A 45 0.32 -29.74 31.16
C SER A 45 0.53 -29.29 32.61
N SER A 46 -0.33 -29.76 33.51
CA SER A 46 -0.22 -29.52 34.96
C SER A 46 0.34 -30.76 35.65
N TYR A 47 1.51 -30.63 36.28
CA TYR A 47 2.17 -31.71 37.03
C TYR A 47 1.81 -31.68 38.53
N ALA A 48 0.83 -30.86 38.92
CA ALA A 48 0.48 -30.67 40.33
C ALA A 48 0.00 -31.97 40.99
N SER A 49 -0.73 -32.83 40.28
CA SER A 49 -1.17 -34.14 40.77
C SER A 49 0.00 -35.08 41.03
N ASP A 50 0.98 -35.08 40.13
CA ASP A 50 2.12 -35.99 40.20
C ASP A 50 3.06 -35.57 41.34
N ILE A 51 3.29 -34.26 41.48
CA ILE A 51 4.02 -33.69 42.63
C ILE A 51 3.31 -34.03 43.93
N GLN A 52 1.99 -33.84 43.99
CA GLN A 52 1.22 -34.14 45.20
C GLN A 52 1.25 -35.64 45.54
N THR A 53 1.22 -36.50 44.54
CA THR A 53 1.33 -37.96 44.71
C THR A 53 2.70 -38.34 45.25
N ALA A 54 3.78 -37.82 44.66
CA ALA A 54 5.15 -38.06 45.12
C ALA A 54 5.33 -37.65 46.59
N LEU A 55 4.88 -36.44 46.94
CA LEU A 55 4.97 -35.91 48.31
C LEU A 55 4.09 -36.70 49.29
N SER A 56 2.85 -37.02 48.91
CA SER A 56 1.92 -37.77 49.76
C SER A 56 2.44 -39.18 50.03
N ASN A 57 3.03 -39.84 49.04
CA ASN A 57 3.64 -41.16 49.21
C ASN A 57 4.89 -41.09 50.10
N GLY A 58 5.71 -40.05 49.92
CA GLY A 58 6.86 -39.77 50.78
C GLY A 58 6.46 -39.61 52.24
N GLU A 59 5.43 -38.79 52.52
CA GLU A 59 4.91 -38.56 53.87
C GLU A 59 4.33 -39.84 54.49
N ALA A 60 3.52 -40.58 53.73
CA ALA A 60 2.97 -41.86 54.19
C ALA A 60 4.08 -42.86 54.55
N ASN A 61 5.12 -42.97 53.73
CA ASN A 61 6.25 -43.86 54.00
C ASN A 61 7.10 -43.37 55.17
N ASN A 62 7.28 -42.06 55.31
CA ASN A 62 8.03 -41.47 56.41
C ASN A 62 7.34 -41.70 57.76
N SER A 63 6.00 -41.69 57.80
CA SER A 63 5.22 -42.02 58.99
C SER A 63 5.40 -43.47 59.47
N ASN A 64 5.77 -44.38 58.55
CA ASN A 64 6.05 -45.79 58.85
C ASN A 64 7.55 -46.07 59.11
N ALA A 65 8.41 -45.06 59.02
CA ALA A 65 9.84 -45.22 59.23
C ALA A 65 10.19 -45.21 60.72
N GLU A 66 10.86 -46.25 61.20
CA GLU A 66 11.18 -46.46 62.62
C GLU A 66 12.50 -45.81 63.06
N GLY A 67 13.26 -45.21 62.13
CA GLY A 67 14.53 -44.57 62.45
C GLY A 67 15.16 -43.78 61.31
N ALA A 68 16.18 -42.98 61.66
CA ALA A 68 16.87 -42.09 60.74
C ALA A 68 17.42 -42.77 59.47
N PRO A 69 18.00 -44.00 59.53
CA PRO A 69 18.42 -44.70 58.31
C PRO A 69 17.27 -44.97 57.34
N GLN A 70 16.09 -45.36 57.84
CA GLN A 70 14.93 -45.63 57.00
C GLN A 70 14.36 -44.33 56.40
N GLN A 71 14.28 -43.26 57.20
CA GLN A 71 13.85 -41.94 56.70
C GLN A 71 14.76 -41.42 55.59
N THR A 72 16.06 -41.70 55.66
CA THR A 72 17.02 -41.30 54.62
C THR A 72 16.70 -41.98 53.29
N VAL A 73 16.33 -43.27 53.30
CA VAL A 73 15.92 -44.01 52.10
C VAL A 73 14.61 -43.46 51.54
N VAL A 74 13.61 -43.20 52.39
CA VAL A 74 12.32 -42.62 51.98
C VAL A 74 12.51 -41.25 51.33
N ASN A 75 13.30 -40.37 51.95
CA ASN A 75 13.61 -39.05 51.41
C ASN A 75 14.37 -39.15 50.08
N GLY A 76 15.30 -40.10 49.96
CA GLY A 76 16.02 -40.36 48.71
C GLY A 76 15.09 -40.80 47.56
N TRP A 77 14.13 -41.69 47.86
CA TRP A 77 13.15 -42.13 46.86
C TRP A 77 12.19 -41.00 46.47
N THR A 78 11.71 -40.24 47.45
CA THR A 78 10.82 -39.08 47.22
C THR A 78 11.52 -38.01 46.36
N ALA A 79 12.80 -37.73 46.63
CA ALA A 79 13.60 -36.81 45.83
C ALA A 79 13.77 -37.31 44.38
N ARG A 80 14.00 -38.61 44.19
CA ARG A 80 14.06 -39.22 42.85
C ARG A 80 12.74 -39.03 42.09
N ASP A 81 11.61 -39.25 42.75
CA ASP A 81 10.28 -39.15 42.13
C ASP A 81 9.98 -37.71 41.70
N LEU A 82 10.27 -36.74 42.57
CA LEU A 82 10.15 -35.31 42.23
C LEU A 82 11.07 -34.90 41.07
N LEU A 83 12.31 -35.40 41.04
CA LEU A 83 13.24 -35.16 39.93
C LEU A 83 12.72 -35.75 38.62
N ALA A 84 12.04 -36.90 38.66
CA ALA A 84 11.43 -37.49 37.47
C ALA A 84 10.28 -36.61 36.94
N VAL A 85 9.43 -36.09 37.83
CA VAL A 85 8.36 -35.15 37.45
C VAL A 85 8.94 -33.87 36.84
N ILE A 86 9.99 -33.30 37.45
CA ILE A 86 10.68 -32.12 36.91
C ILE A 86 11.27 -32.42 35.53
N GLY A 87 11.88 -33.60 35.34
CA GLY A 87 12.41 -34.02 34.04
C GLY A 87 11.33 -34.07 32.96
N ALA A 88 10.19 -34.71 33.26
CA ALA A 88 9.06 -34.77 32.34
C ALA A 88 8.50 -33.39 32.01
N GLN A 89 8.44 -32.49 33.00
CA GLN A 89 8.03 -31.10 32.78
C GLN A 89 9.00 -30.35 31.85
N LEU A 90 10.30 -30.54 32.04
CA LEU A 90 11.33 -29.87 31.24
C LEU A 90 11.33 -30.37 29.79
N ASP A 91 11.11 -31.67 29.58
CA ASP A 91 11.00 -32.27 28.25
C ASP A 91 9.80 -31.71 27.48
N GLU A 92 8.62 -31.60 28.12
CA GLU A 92 7.44 -30.99 27.49
C GLU A 92 7.67 -29.50 27.20
N GLN A 93 8.30 -28.76 28.11
CA GLN A 93 8.67 -27.36 27.87
C GLN A 93 9.61 -27.24 26.67
N ASN A 94 10.64 -28.06 26.57
CA ASN A 94 11.57 -28.06 25.44
C ASN A 94 10.85 -28.41 24.13
N ALA A 95 9.94 -29.38 24.15
CA ALA A 95 9.12 -29.74 22.99
C ALA A 95 8.20 -28.59 22.56
N SER A 96 7.64 -27.84 23.51
CA SER A 96 6.83 -26.65 23.23
C SER A 96 7.66 -25.54 22.59
N VAL A 97 8.89 -25.30 23.08
CA VAL A 97 9.82 -24.32 22.50
C VAL A 97 10.19 -24.71 21.08
N ALA A 98 10.49 -25.98 20.81
CA ALA A 98 10.79 -26.46 19.45
C ALA A 98 9.61 -26.18 18.50
N LYS A 99 8.37 -26.48 18.90
CA LYS A 99 7.17 -26.17 18.09
C LYS A 99 7.03 -24.67 17.80
N THR A 100 7.35 -23.81 18.77
CA THR A 100 7.32 -22.35 18.55
C THR A 100 8.41 -21.88 17.59
N GLN A 101 9.61 -22.48 17.65
CA GLN A 101 10.70 -22.17 16.73
C GLN A 101 10.35 -22.61 15.30
N ASP A 102 9.77 -23.79 15.12
CA ASP A 102 9.28 -24.27 13.82
C ASP A 102 8.19 -23.34 13.26
N GLY A 103 7.25 -22.91 14.11
CA GLY A 103 6.23 -21.93 13.72
C GLY A 103 6.81 -20.58 13.30
N LEU A 104 7.86 -20.11 13.98
CA LEU A 104 8.55 -18.87 13.62
C LEU A 104 9.29 -18.99 12.28
N ALA A 105 9.91 -20.15 12.02
CA ALA A 105 10.53 -20.42 10.72
C ALA A 105 9.50 -20.40 9.58
N ALA A 106 8.32 -21.01 9.81
CA ALA A 106 7.21 -20.95 8.86
C ALA A 106 6.70 -19.52 8.63
N VAL A 107 6.63 -18.69 9.68
CA VAL A 107 6.31 -17.26 9.55
C VAL A 107 7.38 -16.52 8.73
N ALA A 108 8.66 -16.78 8.96
CA ALA A 108 9.74 -16.14 8.21
C ALA A 108 9.66 -16.46 6.72
N GLU A 109 9.37 -17.72 6.37
CA GLU A 109 9.18 -18.13 4.98
C GLU A 109 7.93 -17.47 4.36
N ALA A 110 6.81 -17.47 5.09
CA ALA A 110 5.58 -16.80 4.70
C ALA A 110 5.79 -15.30 4.39
N VAL A 111 6.55 -14.60 5.24
CA VAL A 111 6.90 -13.18 5.03
C VAL A 111 7.80 -13.01 3.80
N SER A 112 8.77 -13.89 3.59
CA SER A 112 9.63 -13.87 2.40
C SER A 112 8.80 -14.01 1.11
N GLN A 113 7.90 -15.00 1.06
CA GLN A 113 7.01 -15.21 -0.08
C GLN A 113 6.08 -14.01 -0.32
N ALA A 114 5.51 -13.43 0.75
CA ALA A 114 4.66 -12.25 0.64
C ALA A 114 5.41 -11.04 0.05
N SER A 115 6.66 -10.82 0.47
CA SER A 115 7.49 -9.72 -0.04
C SER A 115 7.86 -9.90 -1.53
N ALA A 116 8.10 -11.14 -1.97
CA ALA A 116 8.36 -11.46 -3.37
C ALA A 116 7.12 -11.24 -4.25
N ALA A 117 5.94 -11.64 -3.75
CA ALA A 117 4.67 -11.38 -4.42
C ALA A 117 4.40 -9.87 -4.55
N GLN A 118 4.68 -9.09 -3.50
CA GLN A 118 4.53 -7.64 -3.51
C GLN A 118 5.47 -6.98 -4.53
N THR A 119 6.73 -7.39 -4.59
CA THR A 119 7.71 -6.87 -5.57
C THR A 119 7.27 -7.15 -7.01
N SER A 120 6.70 -8.34 -7.25
CA SER A 120 6.15 -8.72 -8.54
C SER A 120 4.93 -7.86 -8.92
N ALA A 121 4.02 -7.62 -7.96
CA ALA A 121 2.84 -6.78 -8.17
C ALA A 121 3.21 -5.31 -8.47
N VAL A 122 4.18 -4.75 -7.74
CA VAL A 122 4.70 -3.39 -8.00
C VAL A 122 5.36 -3.31 -9.38
N SER A 123 6.12 -4.33 -9.78
CA SER A 123 6.74 -4.38 -11.10
C SER A 123 5.71 -4.47 -12.23
N GLN A 124 4.62 -5.22 -12.04
CA GLN A 124 3.50 -5.27 -13.00
C GLN A 124 2.78 -3.93 -13.11
N LEU A 125 2.60 -3.21 -11.99
CA LEU A 125 2.01 -1.88 -11.99
C LEU A 125 2.93 -0.85 -12.66
N ALA A 126 4.24 -0.92 -12.44
CA ALA A 126 5.22 -0.06 -13.09
C ALA A 126 5.36 -0.36 -14.60
N ALA A 127 5.18 -1.62 -15.00
CA ALA A 127 5.16 -2.04 -16.40
C ALA A 127 3.83 -1.73 -17.11
N ALA A 128 2.79 -1.33 -16.37
CA ALA A 128 1.55 -0.88 -16.99
C ALA A 128 1.87 0.36 -17.86
N PRO A 129 1.57 0.32 -19.17
CA PRO A 129 1.85 1.45 -20.04
C PRO A 129 1.12 2.68 -19.52
N ILE A 130 1.86 3.74 -19.19
CA ILE A 130 1.28 5.05 -18.85
C ILE A 130 0.37 5.43 -20.02
N ASP A 131 -0.92 5.50 -19.75
CA ASP A 131 -1.89 5.77 -20.79
C ASP A 131 -1.69 7.21 -21.31
N ARG A 132 -1.04 7.36 -22.46
CA ARG A 132 -0.76 8.65 -23.10
C ARG A 132 -1.96 9.20 -23.86
N ARG A 133 -3.05 8.44 -23.95
CA ARG A 133 -4.29 8.83 -24.64
C ARG A 133 -4.92 10.11 -24.09
N PRO A 134 -5.08 10.33 -22.77
CA PRO A 134 -5.59 11.60 -22.26
C PRO A 134 -4.73 12.81 -22.66
N ALA A 135 -3.40 12.66 -22.69
CA ALA A 135 -2.50 13.73 -23.14
C ALA A 135 -2.64 14.00 -24.65
N LEU A 136 -2.79 12.95 -25.47
CA LEU A 136 -3.05 13.07 -26.90
C LEU A 136 -4.43 13.68 -27.21
N LEU A 137 -5.47 13.29 -26.45
CA LEU A 137 -6.81 13.87 -26.58
C LEU A 137 -6.84 15.35 -26.18
N LEU A 138 -6.11 15.73 -25.13
CA LEU A 138 -5.95 17.14 -24.77
C LEU A 138 -5.20 17.94 -25.84
N MET A 139 -4.10 17.41 -26.37
CA MET A 139 -3.37 18.03 -27.48
C MET A 139 -4.27 18.22 -28.71
N LEU A 140 -5.07 17.21 -29.06
CA LEU A 140 -5.97 17.27 -30.21
C LEU A 140 -7.14 18.24 -29.98
N ALA A 141 -7.69 18.27 -28.75
CA ALA A 141 -8.72 19.25 -28.37
C ALA A 141 -8.19 20.69 -28.43
N VAL A 142 -6.97 20.93 -27.93
CA VAL A 142 -6.31 22.24 -28.02
C VAL A 142 -6.09 22.64 -29.48
N LEU A 143 -5.60 21.71 -30.31
CA LEU A 143 -5.42 21.96 -31.74
C LEU A 143 -6.74 22.31 -32.44
N ALA A 144 -7.83 21.61 -32.11
CA ALA A 144 -9.15 21.90 -32.66
C ALA A 144 -9.64 23.30 -32.25
N ILE A 145 -9.44 23.70 -31.00
CA ILE A 145 -9.80 25.03 -30.50
C ILE A 145 -9.00 26.12 -31.22
N VAL A 146 -7.69 25.92 -31.43
CA VAL A 146 -6.83 26.87 -32.15
C VAL A 146 -7.27 27.04 -33.60
N VAL A 147 -7.61 25.94 -34.29
CA VAL A 147 -8.09 25.99 -35.68
C VAL A 147 -9.46 26.67 -35.79
N ILE A 148 -10.36 26.43 -34.83
CA ILE A 148 -11.66 27.13 -34.77
C ILE A 148 -11.44 28.63 -34.50
N GLY A 149 -10.56 28.97 -33.56
CA GLY A 149 -10.18 30.35 -33.25
C GLY A 149 -9.61 31.10 -34.46
N ALA A 150 -8.74 30.45 -35.24
CA ALA A 150 -8.13 31.03 -36.43
C ALA A 150 -9.08 31.17 -37.63
N THR A 151 -10.27 30.53 -37.58
CA THR A 151 -11.26 30.57 -38.67
C THR A 151 -12.47 31.45 -38.36
N LEU A 152 -12.53 32.05 -37.17
CA LEU A 152 -13.54 33.07 -36.83
C LEU A 152 -13.21 34.38 -37.57
N PRO A 153 -14.18 35.02 -38.23
CA PRO A 153 -13.97 36.33 -38.85
C PRO A 153 -13.68 37.36 -37.77
N ALA A 154 -12.64 38.17 -37.98
CA ALA A 154 -12.32 39.30 -37.12
C ALA A 154 -13.57 40.18 -36.96
N GLY A 155 -14.03 40.34 -35.71
CA GLY A 155 -15.16 41.20 -35.39
C GLY A 155 -14.91 42.63 -35.87
N PRO A 156 -15.97 43.38 -36.23
CA PRO A 156 -15.85 44.73 -36.75
C PRO A 156 -15.15 45.65 -35.74
N ALA A 157 -14.16 46.41 -36.24
CA ALA A 157 -13.44 47.42 -35.50
C ALA A 157 -14.40 48.43 -34.84
N PRO A 158 -14.10 48.91 -33.61
CA PRO A 158 -14.93 49.93 -32.97
C PRO A 158 -14.96 51.20 -33.83
N ALA A 159 -16.17 51.62 -34.19
CA ALA A 159 -16.43 52.82 -34.98
C ALA A 159 -15.90 54.07 -34.26
N GLY A 160 -15.08 54.85 -34.95
CA GLY A 160 -14.56 56.11 -34.46
C GLY A 160 -15.67 57.17 -34.26
N PRO A 161 -15.54 58.06 -33.27
CA PRO A 161 -16.48 59.15 -33.07
C PRO A 161 -16.31 60.25 -34.13
N THR A 162 -17.44 60.63 -34.70
CA THR A 162 -17.67 61.71 -35.67
C THR A 162 -17.30 63.09 -35.14
N ALA A 163 -16.59 63.89 -35.95
CA ALA A 163 -16.47 65.34 -35.78
C ALA A 163 -17.80 66.05 -36.11
N PRO A 164 -18.07 67.24 -35.53
CA PRO A 164 -18.14 68.43 -36.41
C PRO A 164 -17.65 69.77 -35.81
N THR A 165 -17.17 70.62 -36.73
CA THR A 165 -17.36 72.10 -36.84
C THR A 165 -16.63 73.08 -35.90
N ALA A 166 -15.57 73.68 -36.48
CA ALA A 166 -15.18 75.11 -36.56
C ALA A 166 -15.43 76.10 -35.41
N ALA A 167 -14.36 76.78 -34.97
CA ALA A 167 -14.12 78.23 -35.21
C ALA A 167 -13.01 78.81 -34.30
N ALA A 168 -12.25 79.75 -34.89
CA ALA A 168 -11.53 80.87 -34.27
C ALA A 168 -10.31 80.62 -33.34
N ALA A 169 -9.13 80.99 -33.85
CA ALA A 169 -7.92 81.38 -33.10
C ALA A 169 -7.98 82.88 -32.69
N PRO A 170 -6.96 83.52 -32.08
CA PRO A 170 -5.82 83.12 -31.20
C PRO A 170 -5.85 84.02 -29.91
N PRO A 171 -4.77 84.37 -29.15
CA PRO A 171 -3.36 83.94 -29.14
C PRO A 171 -2.75 83.59 -27.74
N LEU A 172 -1.51 83.10 -27.82
CA LEU A 172 -0.43 82.92 -26.83
C LEU A 172 -0.37 83.94 -25.66
N PRO A 173 0.17 83.52 -24.49
CA PRO A 173 1.62 83.59 -24.26
C PRO A 173 2.26 82.35 -23.60
N ALA A 174 3.57 82.21 -23.87
CA ALA A 174 4.54 81.26 -23.32
C ALA A 174 4.99 81.65 -21.89
N PRO A 175 6.15 81.21 -21.38
CA PRO A 175 6.63 79.86 -21.07
C PRO A 175 7.02 79.74 -19.57
N SER A 176 7.10 78.53 -19.01
CA SER A 176 7.94 78.31 -17.82
C SER A 176 8.49 76.89 -17.80
N ALA A 177 9.81 76.84 -17.66
CA ALA A 177 10.72 75.73 -17.86
C ALA A 177 10.69 74.66 -16.74
N PRO A 178 11.28 73.47 -17.00
CA PRO A 178 11.82 72.55 -15.97
C PRO A 178 13.24 73.04 -15.57
N PRO A 179 14.14 72.32 -14.84
CA PRO A 179 14.12 70.98 -14.21
C PRO A 179 14.79 70.97 -12.79
N ILE A 180 15.22 69.78 -12.30
CA ILE A 180 16.36 69.52 -11.37
C ILE A 180 16.07 69.58 -9.86
N LEU A 181 15.90 68.42 -9.20
CA LEU A 181 16.94 67.60 -8.52
C LEU A 181 16.31 66.36 -7.89
#